data_AF-A0A0N5D0Y2-F1
#
_entry.id   AF-A0A0N5D0Y2-F1
#
_cell.length_a   1.000
_cell.length_b   1.000
_cell.length_c   1.000
_cell.angle_alpha   90.00
_cell.angle_beta   90.00
_cell.angle_gamma   90.00
#
_symmetry.space_group_name_H-M   'P 1'
#
loop_
_entity.id
_entity.type
_entity.pdbx_description
1 polymer ?
#
loop_
_entity_poly.entity_id
_entity_poly.type
_entity_poly.pdbx_seq_one_letter_code
_entity_poly.pdbx_strand_id
1 'polypeptide(L)'
;MFTSNSHKFKQETDRTAVDRQTVTDPNRSSYEVPGAEQQAANLDDKEFAKKICDILQRYKWYHGLMPRDEIEEMLVKDGDFLVRRTEVDRKTKLVVSVRSKGRIRHILIKLCDDGQWRLYNVKSESLPDLIEDHVKKSLPVQTDGTILKQPVIRPDYYILHENIIVNKRIGGGAFGEVYKGKLKTADGKSIDAAIKMLKGIMTKKERTTFMKVIFAYHIIYIKG
;
A
#
# COMPACT_ATOMS: atom_id res chain seq x y z
N MET A 1 70.84 -53.31 35.42
CA MET A 1 70.92 -52.93 36.85
C MET A 1 71.38 -51.48 36.95
N PHE A 2 71.07 -50.81 38.06
CA PHE A 2 71.22 -49.37 38.38
C PHE A 2 70.03 -48.51 37.90
N THR A 3 69.00 -48.20 38.71
CA THR A 3 68.90 -47.24 39.86
C THR A 3 69.25 -45.81 39.42
N SER A 4 68.55 -44.72 39.75
CA SER A 4 67.50 -44.45 40.74
C SER A 4 67.04 -42.97 40.58
N ASN A 5 65.74 -42.73 40.80
CA ASN A 5 65.11 -41.61 41.52
C ASN A 5 65.89 -40.30 41.79
N SER A 6 65.26 -39.14 41.48
CA SER A 6 64.72 -38.18 42.49
C SER A 6 64.67 -36.69 42.07
N HIS A 7 63.50 -36.08 42.32
CA HIS A 7 63.27 -34.77 42.96
C HIS A 7 63.16 -33.44 42.16
N LYS A 8 61.90 -32.98 42.07
CA LYS A 8 61.29 -31.70 42.54
C LYS A 8 61.63 -30.32 41.91
N PHE A 9 60.55 -29.74 41.35
CA PHE A 9 59.93 -28.42 41.62
C PHE A 9 60.59 -27.13 41.06
N LYS A 10 59.90 -26.45 40.13
CA LYS A 10 59.25 -25.13 40.35
C LYS A 10 58.51 -24.67 39.08
N GLN A 11 57.33 -24.08 39.31
CA GLN A 11 56.54 -23.32 38.34
C GLN A 11 57.26 -22.00 38.02
N GLU A 12 57.25 -21.56 36.76
CA GLU A 12 56.78 -20.20 36.42
C GLU A 12 56.52 -20.07 34.92
N THR A 13 55.65 -19.13 34.61
CA THR A 13 54.90 -18.88 33.39
C THR A 13 55.74 -18.30 32.26
N ASP A 14 55.58 -18.82 31.04
CA ASP A 14 55.49 -17.94 29.87
C ASP A 14 54.69 -18.63 28.74
N ARG A 15 53.60 -18.01 28.31
CA ARG A 15 52.77 -18.47 27.18
C ARG A 15 53.02 -17.53 26.02
N THR A 16 54.00 -17.86 25.18
CA THR A 16 54.13 -17.27 23.84
C THR A 16 53.31 -18.09 22.84
N ALA A 17 52.42 -17.39 22.14
CA ALA A 17 51.46 -17.91 21.19
C ALA A 17 52.16 -18.47 19.94
N VAL A 18 51.72 -19.63 19.49
CA VAL A 18 52.09 -20.22 18.20
C VAL A 18 51.24 -19.58 17.11
N ASP A 19 51.96 -18.97 16.18
CA ASP A 19 51.52 -18.36 14.94
C ASP A 19 50.81 -19.39 14.04
N ARG A 20 49.53 -19.13 13.71
CA ARG A 20 48.84 -19.72 12.56
C ARG A 20 48.57 -18.57 11.59
N GLN A 21 49.53 -18.33 10.70
CA GLN A 21 49.31 -17.56 9.49
C GLN A 21 48.22 -18.23 8.65
N THR A 22 47.03 -17.63 8.64
CA THR A 22 46.06 -17.81 7.56
C THR A 22 46.47 -16.85 6.45
N VAL A 23 46.87 -17.43 5.32
CA VAL A 23 47.16 -16.70 4.08
C VAL A 23 45.88 -15.93 3.70
N THR A 24 45.92 -14.61 3.81
CA THR A 24 44.86 -13.71 3.35
C THR A 24 45.08 -13.45 1.87
N ASP A 25 44.17 -13.95 1.04
CA ASP A 25 44.04 -13.57 -0.36
C ASP A 25 43.40 -12.16 -0.41
N PRO A 26 44.09 -11.12 -0.91
CA PRO A 26 43.64 -9.74 -0.76
C PRO A 26 42.56 -9.32 -1.78
N ASN A 27 41.91 -10.26 -2.49
CA ASN A 27 40.95 -9.91 -3.54
C ASN A 27 39.58 -10.62 -3.43
N ARG A 28 39.00 -10.64 -2.22
CA ARG A 28 37.57 -10.92 -2.04
C ARG A 28 36.82 -9.65 -1.63
N SER A 29 36.53 -8.80 -2.60
CA SER A 29 35.46 -7.79 -2.47
C SER A 29 34.16 -8.51 -2.14
N SER A 30 33.71 -8.42 -0.88
CA SER A 30 32.33 -8.71 -0.52
C SER A 30 31.47 -7.64 -1.17
N TYR A 31 30.99 -7.92 -2.38
CA TYR A 31 29.93 -7.13 -2.99
C TYR A 31 28.66 -7.35 -2.17
N GLU A 32 28.48 -6.55 -1.12
CA GLU A 32 27.17 -6.28 -0.56
C GLU A 32 26.31 -5.78 -1.73
N VAL A 33 25.33 -6.57 -2.17
CA VAL A 33 24.42 -6.19 -3.25
C VAL A 33 23.51 -5.09 -2.71
N PRO A 34 23.73 -3.80 -3.04
CA PRO A 34 22.90 -2.73 -2.54
C PRO A 34 21.59 -2.82 -3.34
N GLY A 35 20.56 -3.42 -2.73
CA GLY A 35 19.29 -3.64 -3.41
C GLY A 35 18.52 -4.87 -2.97
N ALA A 36 19.15 -5.86 -2.34
CA ALA A 36 18.43 -7.06 -1.88
C ALA A 36 17.46 -6.74 -0.73
N GLU A 37 17.91 -6.00 0.29
CA GLU A 37 17.07 -5.54 1.41
C GLU A 37 15.97 -4.57 0.94
N GLN A 38 16.30 -3.67 0.02
CA GLN A 38 15.32 -2.74 -0.55
C GLN A 38 14.30 -3.46 -1.44
N GLN A 39 14.69 -4.46 -2.23
CA GLN A 39 13.76 -5.26 -3.04
C GLN A 39 12.86 -6.14 -2.17
N ALA A 40 13.41 -6.76 -1.11
CA ALA A 40 12.64 -7.55 -0.16
C ALA A 40 11.63 -6.69 0.62
N ALA A 41 12.05 -5.51 1.13
CA ALA A 41 11.17 -4.57 1.81
C ALA A 41 10.06 -4.04 0.88
N ASN A 42 10.37 -3.78 -0.40
CA ASN A 42 9.37 -3.35 -1.39
C ASN A 42 8.35 -4.45 -1.74
N LEU A 43 8.76 -5.72 -1.73
CA LEU A 43 7.85 -6.84 -1.96
C LEU A 43 6.91 -7.05 -0.76
N ASP A 44 7.44 -6.98 0.47
CA ASP A 44 6.64 -7.10 1.69
C ASP A 44 5.63 -5.94 1.82
N ASP A 45 6.08 -4.70 1.56
CA ASP A 45 5.21 -3.51 1.53
C ASP A 45 4.07 -3.67 0.50
N LYS A 46 4.35 -4.25 -0.67
CA LYS A 46 3.37 -4.45 -1.74
C LYS A 46 2.39 -5.60 -1.45
N GLU A 47 2.88 -6.69 -0.88
CA GLU A 47 2.10 -7.84 -0.41
C GLU A 47 1.13 -7.41 0.69
N PHE A 48 1.64 -6.66 1.67
CA PHE A 48 0.85 -6.08 2.75
C PHE A 48 -0.22 -5.13 2.23
N ALA A 49 0.16 -4.19 1.36
CA ALA A 49 -0.77 -3.27 0.72
C ALA A 49 -1.90 -4.01 -0.01
N LYS A 50 -1.56 -5.08 -0.73
CA LYS A 50 -2.53 -5.93 -1.43
C LYS A 50 -3.51 -6.58 -0.46
N LYS A 51 -3.02 -7.21 0.62
CA LYS A 51 -3.87 -7.83 1.65
C LYS A 51 -4.84 -6.83 2.27
N ILE A 52 -4.38 -5.63 2.58
CA ILE A 52 -5.24 -4.57 3.12
C ILE A 52 -6.28 -4.13 2.10
N CYS A 53 -5.91 -3.91 0.84
CA CYS A 53 -6.88 -3.51 -0.18
C CYS A 53 -7.93 -4.61 -0.45
N ASP A 54 -7.52 -5.88 -0.41
CA ASP A 54 -8.43 -7.04 -0.52
C ASP A 54 -9.43 -7.10 0.65
N ILE A 55 -9.04 -6.61 1.83
CA ILE A 55 -9.96 -6.45 2.96
C ILE A 55 -10.89 -5.25 2.72
N LEU A 56 -10.35 -4.11 2.30
CA LEU A 56 -11.08 -2.85 2.22
C LEU A 56 -12.11 -2.78 1.08
N GLN A 57 -11.89 -3.51 -0.02
CA GLN A 57 -12.81 -3.52 -1.16
C GLN A 57 -14.26 -3.90 -0.82
N ARG A 58 -14.48 -4.66 0.26
CA ARG A 58 -15.81 -5.04 0.76
C ARG A 58 -16.59 -3.86 1.35
N TYR A 59 -15.88 -2.81 1.78
CA TYR A 59 -16.48 -1.63 2.36
C TYR A 59 -16.78 -0.59 1.27
N LYS A 60 -18.04 -0.14 1.22
CA LYS A 60 -18.49 0.82 0.20
C LYS A 60 -17.94 2.23 0.38
N TRP A 61 -17.44 2.56 1.57
CA TRP A 61 -16.74 3.83 1.83
C TRP A 61 -15.28 3.83 1.36
N TYR A 62 -14.75 2.71 0.88
CA TYR A 62 -13.42 2.63 0.27
C TYR A 62 -13.50 2.87 -1.24
N HIS A 63 -12.66 3.72 -1.81
CA HIS A 63 -12.75 4.12 -3.24
C HIS A 63 -11.51 3.74 -4.05
N GLY A 64 -10.60 2.93 -3.51
CA GLY A 64 -9.41 2.49 -4.23
C GLY A 64 -8.52 3.66 -4.65
N LEU A 65 -8.07 3.65 -5.90
CA LEU A 65 -7.21 4.70 -6.50
C LEU A 65 -7.99 5.85 -7.14
N MET A 66 -9.19 6.18 -6.61
CA MET A 66 -9.99 7.28 -7.17
C MET A 66 -9.21 8.62 -7.12
N PRO A 67 -9.16 9.38 -8.22
CA PRO A 67 -8.47 10.67 -8.28
C PRO A 67 -9.00 11.69 -7.28
N ARG A 68 -8.10 12.55 -6.81
CA ARG A 68 -8.41 13.56 -5.80
C ARG A 68 -9.56 14.50 -6.20
N ASP A 69 -9.59 14.94 -7.44
CA ASP A 69 -10.62 15.85 -7.95
C ASP A 69 -12.02 15.21 -7.99
N GLU A 70 -12.11 13.94 -8.39
CA GLU A 70 -13.38 13.18 -8.35
C GLU A 70 -13.87 13.01 -6.91
N ILE A 71 -12.96 12.72 -5.98
CA ILE A 71 -13.26 12.64 -4.55
C ILE A 71 -13.77 13.98 -4.02
N GLU A 72 -13.15 15.08 -4.40
CA GLU A 72 -13.53 16.41 -3.92
C GLU A 72 -14.96 16.81 -4.35
N GLU A 73 -15.42 16.33 -5.51
CA GLU A 73 -16.80 16.53 -5.99
C GLU A 73 -17.84 15.70 -5.24
N MET A 74 -17.46 14.50 -4.78
CA MET A 74 -18.36 13.61 -4.07
C MET A 74 -18.58 14.01 -2.60
N LEU A 75 -17.69 14.82 -2.05
CA LEU A 75 -17.77 15.34 -0.68
C LEU A 75 -18.59 16.63 -0.66
N VAL A 76 -19.90 16.52 -0.43
CA VAL A 76 -20.84 17.65 -0.59
C VAL A 76 -21.15 18.32 0.74
N LYS A 77 -21.46 17.55 1.78
CA LYS A 77 -21.88 18.03 3.10
C LYS A 77 -20.74 17.90 4.11
N ASP A 78 -20.72 18.78 5.11
CA ASP A 78 -19.75 18.69 6.20
C ASP A 78 -19.93 17.37 6.99
N GLY A 79 -18.84 16.63 7.13
CA GLY A 79 -18.80 15.28 7.69
C GLY A 79 -18.94 14.17 6.66
N ASP A 80 -19.22 14.47 5.39
CA ASP A 80 -19.09 13.51 4.30
C ASP A 80 -17.63 13.05 4.26
N PHE A 81 -17.42 11.74 4.16
CA PHE A 81 -16.08 11.17 4.10
C PHE A 81 -16.01 9.91 3.25
N LEU A 82 -14.79 9.56 2.87
CA LEU A 82 -14.44 8.27 2.28
C LEU A 82 -12.98 7.94 2.56
N VAL A 83 -12.59 6.69 2.31
CA VAL A 83 -11.19 6.25 2.36
C VAL A 83 -10.72 5.89 0.97
N ARG A 84 -9.48 6.27 0.64
CA ARG A 84 -8.84 5.95 -0.64
C ARG A 84 -7.40 5.52 -0.44
N ARG A 85 -6.89 4.75 -1.39
CA ARG A 85 -5.47 4.47 -1.54
C ARG A 85 -4.80 5.60 -2.30
N THR A 86 -3.55 5.86 -1.96
CA THR A 86 -2.66 6.76 -2.68
C THR A 86 -1.25 6.18 -2.67
N GLU A 87 -0.43 6.67 -3.58
CA GLU A 87 1.01 6.40 -3.55
C GLU A 87 1.73 7.67 -3.12
N VAL A 88 2.61 7.56 -2.13
CA VAL A 88 3.51 8.64 -1.67
C VAL A 88 4.88 8.02 -1.53
N ASP A 89 5.89 8.59 -2.20
CA ASP A 89 7.27 8.09 -2.19
C ASP A 89 7.38 6.60 -2.55
N ARG A 90 6.61 6.16 -3.56
CA ARG A 90 6.48 4.75 -4.02
C ARG A 90 5.92 3.77 -2.99
N LYS A 91 5.43 4.27 -1.86
CA LYS A 91 4.78 3.47 -0.82
C LYS A 91 3.28 3.64 -0.88
N THR A 92 2.57 2.53 -0.76
CA THR A 92 1.11 2.55 -0.62
C THR A 92 0.74 3.18 0.71
N LYS A 93 -0.10 4.22 0.66
CA LYS A 93 -0.68 4.88 1.83
C LYS A 93 -2.20 4.92 1.72
N LEU A 94 -2.85 5.01 2.87
CA LEU A 94 -4.29 5.17 2.98
C LEU A 94 -4.62 6.57 3.49
N VAL A 95 -5.65 7.15 2.91
CA VAL A 95 -6.08 8.51 3.19
C VAL A 95 -7.58 8.51 3.44
N VAL A 96 -7.99 9.12 4.56
CA VAL A 96 -9.38 9.54 4.73
C VAL A 96 -9.55 10.94 4.16
N SER A 97 -10.50 11.10 3.24
CA SER A 97 -10.87 12.40 2.69
C SER A 97 -12.21 12.79 3.28
N VAL A 98 -12.31 13.97 3.88
CA VAL A 98 -13.50 14.44 4.61
C VAL A 98 -13.75 15.92 4.37
N ARG A 99 -15.01 16.31 4.21
CA ARG A 99 -15.41 17.72 4.17
C ARG A 99 -15.67 18.23 5.58
N SER A 100 -15.13 19.39 5.92
CA SER A 100 -15.25 20.00 7.23
C SER A 100 -15.16 21.51 7.11
N LYS A 101 -16.16 22.23 7.65
CA LYS A 101 -16.22 23.70 7.63
C LYS A 101 -16.08 24.26 6.21
N GLY A 102 -16.74 23.61 5.25
CA GLY A 102 -16.70 23.99 3.83
C GLY A 102 -15.37 23.71 3.10
N ARG A 103 -14.39 23.08 3.75
CA ARG A 103 -13.10 22.69 3.15
C ARG A 103 -12.93 21.18 3.15
N ILE A 104 -12.13 20.68 2.21
CA ILE A 104 -11.82 19.26 2.14
C ILE A 104 -10.45 19.01 2.76
N ARG A 105 -10.40 18.03 3.67
CA ARG A 105 -9.18 17.55 4.33
C ARG A 105 -8.85 16.17 3.79
N HIS A 106 -7.57 15.93 3.53
CA HIS A 106 -7.03 14.61 3.20
C HIS A 106 -6.04 14.24 4.29
N ILE A 107 -6.38 13.26 5.11
CA ILE A 107 -5.66 12.90 6.32
C ILE A 107 -5.09 11.50 6.12
N LEU A 108 -3.76 11.38 6.26
CA LEU A 108 -3.09 10.08 6.17
C LEU A 108 -3.44 9.23 7.38
N ILE A 109 -3.85 7.99 7.11
CA ILE A 109 -4.01 6.95 8.12
C ILE A 109 -2.66 6.25 8.26
N LYS A 110 -2.12 6.25 9.48
CA LYS A 110 -0.77 5.73 9.73
C LYS A 110 -0.87 4.30 10.24
N LEU A 111 -0.03 3.41 9.73
CA LEU A 111 0.29 2.16 10.41
C LEU A 111 1.48 2.44 11.33
N CYS A 112 1.34 2.14 12.61
CA CYS A 112 2.37 2.30 13.62
C CYS A 112 3.29 1.07 13.67
N ASP A 113 4.48 1.23 14.26
CA ASP A 113 5.48 0.15 14.38
C ASP A 113 5.00 -1.02 15.26
N ASP A 114 4.00 -0.76 16.10
CA ASP A 114 3.28 -1.76 16.91
C ASP A 114 2.21 -2.53 16.11
N GLY A 115 2.10 -2.30 14.80
CA GLY A 115 1.14 -2.95 13.92
C GLY A 115 -0.28 -2.37 13.97
N GLN A 116 -0.53 -1.35 14.81
CA GLN A 116 -1.85 -0.73 14.92
C GLN A 116 -2.06 0.41 13.93
N TRP A 117 -3.26 0.50 13.38
CA TRP A 117 -3.71 1.65 12.60
C TRP A 117 -4.00 2.82 13.53
N ARG A 118 -3.57 4.01 13.12
CA ARG A 118 -3.77 5.26 13.85
C ARG A 118 -4.37 6.32 12.95
N LEU A 119 -5.41 6.95 13.46
CA LEU A 119 -6.01 8.16 12.92
C LEU A 119 -6.15 9.16 14.06
N TYR A 120 -5.50 10.31 13.92
CA TYR A 120 -5.32 11.28 14.99
C TYR A 120 -4.79 10.64 16.29
N ASN A 121 -5.57 10.64 17.37
CA ASN A 121 -5.21 10.13 18.69
C ASN A 121 -5.80 8.75 19.00
N VAL A 122 -6.48 8.11 18.05
CA VAL A 122 -7.10 6.79 18.23
C VAL A 122 -6.28 5.74 17.49
N LYS A 123 -6.10 4.59 18.13
CA LYS A 123 -5.45 3.41 17.55
C LYS A 123 -6.42 2.22 17.52
N SER A 124 -6.26 1.34 16.54
CA SER A 124 -6.95 0.06 16.45
C SER A 124 -6.15 -0.94 15.61
N GLU A 125 -6.28 -2.23 15.89
CA GLU A 125 -5.69 -3.30 15.07
C GLU A 125 -6.37 -3.43 13.70
N SER A 126 -7.66 -3.10 13.64
CA SER A 126 -8.49 -3.16 12.44
C SER A 126 -8.77 -1.76 11.90
N LEU A 127 -8.36 -1.51 10.66
CA LEU A 127 -8.64 -0.23 10.00
C LEU A 127 -10.15 0.04 9.84
N PRO A 128 -10.99 -0.93 9.42
CA PRO A 128 -12.44 -0.75 9.44
C PRO A 128 -12.99 -0.32 10.80
N ASP A 129 -12.56 -0.98 11.87
CA ASP A 129 -13.02 -0.69 13.23
C ASP A 129 -12.56 0.71 13.67
N LEU A 130 -11.34 1.11 13.29
CA LEU A 130 -10.84 2.47 13.51
C LEU A 130 -11.76 3.52 12.88
N ILE A 131 -12.16 3.32 11.62
CA ILE A 131 -13.06 4.23 10.92
C ILE A 131 -14.44 4.23 11.57
N GLU A 132 -14.97 3.05 11.90
CA GLU A 132 -16.26 2.89 12.54
C GLU A 132 -16.31 3.58 13.90
N ASP A 133 -15.25 3.49 14.70
CA ASP A 133 -15.13 4.17 15.98
C ASP A 133 -15.19 5.69 15.84
N HIS A 134 -14.47 6.27 14.86
CA HIS A 134 -14.52 7.71 14.61
C HIS A 134 -15.92 8.18 14.22
N VAL A 135 -16.65 7.37 13.44
CA VAL A 135 -18.02 7.69 13.03
C VAL A 135 -18.99 7.56 14.21
N LYS A 136 -19.00 6.41 14.88
CA LYS A 136 -19.96 6.11 15.96
C LYS A 136 -19.78 7.01 17.18
N LYS A 137 -18.54 7.27 17.57
CA LYS A 137 -18.20 8.06 18.76
C LYS A 137 -17.94 9.53 18.43
N SER A 138 -18.09 9.95 17.17
CA SER A 138 -17.80 11.30 16.68
C SER A 138 -16.41 11.80 17.11
N LEU A 139 -15.40 10.92 17.04
CA LEU A 139 -14.04 11.26 17.45
C LEU A 139 -13.39 12.15 16.40
N PRO A 140 -12.61 13.16 16.83
CA PRO A 140 -11.91 14.03 15.91
C PRO A 140 -10.83 13.26 15.14
N VAL A 141 -10.68 13.57 13.85
CA VAL A 141 -9.60 13.04 12.99
C VAL A 141 -8.46 14.05 12.80
N GLN A 142 -8.61 15.26 13.35
CA GLN A 142 -7.61 16.32 13.30
C GLN A 142 -7.82 17.31 14.46
N THR A 143 -6.79 18.08 14.80
CA THR A 143 -6.80 19.09 15.88
C THR A 143 -7.83 20.20 15.70
N ASP A 144 -8.30 20.46 14.47
CA ASP A 144 -9.30 21.49 14.17
C ASP A 144 -10.75 21.05 14.44
N GLY A 145 -10.93 19.88 15.05
CA GLY A 145 -12.23 19.30 15.40
C GLY A 145 -12.96 18.65 14.23
N THR A 146 -12.26 18.38 13.11
CA THR A 146 -12.85 17.64 11.99
C THR A 146 -13.28 16.24 12.43
N ILE A 147 -14.50 15.83 12.07
CA ILE A 147 -15.10 14.53 12.42
C ILE A 147 -15.66 13.83 11.18
N LEU A 148 -15.73 12.50 11.23
CA LEU A 148 -16.36 11.68 10.20
C LEU A 148 -17.84 11.48 10.57
N LYS A 149 -18.77 11.73 9.64
CA LYS A 149 -20.21 11.55 9.88
C LYS A 149 -20.84 10.59 8.89
N GLN A 150 -20.83 10.96 7.62
CA GLN A 150 -21.58 10.24 6.58
C GLN A 150 -20.59 9.61 5.58
N PRO A 151 -20.57 8.28 5.45
CA PRO A 151 -19.77 7.65 4.41
C PRO A 151 -20.37 7.96 3.04
N VAL A 152 -19.51 8.38 2.11
CA VAL A 152 -19.82 8.46 0.69
C VAL A 152 -19.69 7.07 0.10
N ILE A 153 -20.82 6.52 -0.34
CA ILE A 153 -20.92 5.15 -0.85
C ILE A 153 -20.44 5.10 -2.30
N ARG A 154 -19.48 4.23 -2.57
CA ARG A 154 -19.01 3.89 -3.91
C ARG A 154 -20.16 3.29 -4.74
N PRO A 155 -20.51 3.87 -5.89
CA PRO A 155 -21.53 3.32 -6.78
C PRO A 155 -21.15 1.92 -7.29
N ASP A 156 -22.14 1.06 -7.54
CA ASP A 156 -21.89 -0.34 -7.95
C ASP A 156 -21.25 -0.46 -9.34
N TYR A 157 -21.48 0.52 -10.21
CA TYR A 157 -20.83 0.58 -11.51
C TYR A 157 -19.34 0.93 -11.43
N TYR A 158 -18.87 1.42 -10.28
CA TYR A 158 -17.47 1.80 -10.10
C TYR A 158 -16.64 0.57 -9.73
N ILE A 159 -15.80 0.16 -10.66
CA ILE A 159 -14.93 -1.00 -10.51
C ILE A 159 -13.63 -0.57 -9.83
N LEU A 160 -13.28 -1.24 -8.74
CA LEU A 160 -12.00 -1.05 -8.06
C LEU A 160 -10.84 -1.64 -8.87
N HIS A 161 -9.71 -0.95 -8.89
CA HIS A 161 -8.48 -1.39 -9.57
C HIS A 161 -8.03 -2.77 -9.10
N GLU A 162 -8.26 -3.10 -7.84
CA GLU A 162 -7.96 -4.40 -7.23
C GLU A 162 -8.72 -5.58 -7.87
N ASN A 163 -9.89 -5.30 -8.45
CA ASN A 163 -10.72 -6.31 -9.12
C ASN A 163 -10.34 -6.52 -10.58
N ILE A 164 -9.37 -5.80 -11.12
CA ILE A 164 -9.05 -5.86 -12.54
C ILE A 164 -7.66 -6.47 -12.74
N ILE A 165 -7.60 -7.49 -13.60
CA ILE A 165 -6.35 -8.12 -14.03
C ILE A 165 -6.14 -7.76 -15.49
N VAL A 166 -5.15 -6.92 -15.77
CA VAL A 166 -4.76 -6.57 -17.14
C VAL A 166 -3.82 -7.65 -17.68
N ASN A 167 -4.13 -8.17 -18.86
CA ASN A 167 -3.27 -9.14 -19.54
C ASN A 167 -2.65 -8.49 -20.79
N LYS A 168 -2.92 -9.03 -21.97
CA LYS A 168 -2.29 -8.63 -23.24
C LYS A 168 -2.99 -7.43 -23.86
N ARG A 169 -2.22 -6.48 -24.40
CA ARG A 169 -2.74 -5.42 -25.28
C ARG A 169 -3.37 -6.05 -26.53
N ILE A 170 -4.64 -5.73 -26.79
CA ILE A 170 -5.40 -6.23 -27.95
C ILE A 170 -5.68 -5.16 -29.00
N GLY A 171 -5.45 -3.88 -28.70
CA GLY A 171 -5.61 -2.82 -29.68
C GLY A 171 -5.33 -1.42 -29.14
N GLY A 172 -5.61 -0.41 -29.96
CA GLY A 172 -5.54 1.00 -29.62
C GLY A 172 -6.46 1.79 -30.54
N GLY A 173 -6.98 2.92 -30.04
CA GLY A 173 -7.81 3.84 -30.83
C GLY A 173 -7.68 5.27 -30.32
N ALA A 174 -8.56 6.16 -30.79
CA ALA A 174 -8.51 7.59 -30.45
C ALA A 174 -8.46 7.88 -28.93
N PHE A 175 -9.10 7.03 -28.13
CA PHE A 175 -9.16 7.15 -26.67
C PHE A 175 -8.11 6.28 -25.93
N GLY A 176 -7.03 5.86 -26.58
CA GLY A 176 -5.96 5.08 -25.93
C GLY A 176 -6.01 3.58 -26.18
N GLU A 177 -5.37 2.81 -25.30
CA GLU A 177 -5.05 1.40 -25.50
C GLU A 177 -6.14 0.47 -24.96
N VAL A 178 -6.32 -0.66 -25.63
CA VAL A 178 -7.26 -1.71 -25.24
C VAL A 178 -6.46 -2.94 -24.87
N TYR A 179 -6.77 -3.52 -23.72
CA TYR A 179 -6.17 -4.75 -23.21
C TYR A 179 -7.25 -5.80 -23.02
N LYS A 180 -6.93 -7.06 -23.30
CA LYS A 180 -7.69 -8.19 -22.76
C LYS A 180 -7.30 -8.34 -21.29
N GLY A 181 -8.26 -8.65 -20.45
CA GLY A 181 -8.03 -8.94 -19.05
C GLY A 181 -9.18 -9.69 -18.41
N LYS A 182 -9.18 -9.72 -17.09
CA LYS A 182 -10.25 -10.32 -16.28
C LYS A 182 -10.77 -9.34 -15.25
N LEU A 183 -12.07 -9.34 -15.03
CA LEU A 183 -12.71 -8.67 -13.91
C LEU A 183 -13.10 -9.70 -12.87
N LYS A 184 -12.63 -9.52 -11.64
CA LYS A 184 -13.11 -10.23 -10.47
C LYS A 184 -14.45 -9.64 -10.05
N THR A 185 -15.46 -10.48 -10.02
CA THR A 185 -16.80 -10.13 -9.55
C THR A 185 -16.90 -10.30 -8.04
N ALA A 186 -17.93 -9.72 -7.42
CA ALA A 186 -18.12 -9.78 -5.98
C ALA A 186 -18.31 -11.21 -5.45
N ASP A 187 -18.80 -12.13 -6.28
CA ASP A 187 -18.93 -13.57 -5.97
C ASP A 187 -17.63 -14.36 -6.16
N GLY A 188 -16.50 -13.68 -6.41
CA GLY A 188 -15.18 -14.28 -6.56
C GLY A 188 -14.92 -14.91 -7.94
N LYS A 189 -15.89 -14.89 -8.85
CA LYS A 189 -15.68 -15.33 -10.24
C LYS A 189 -14.82 -14.33 -10.99
N SER A 190 -14.25 -14.78 -12.10
CA SER A 190 -13.49 -13.94 -13.01
C SER A 190 -14.12 -13.99 -14.39
N ILE A 191 -14.53 -12.82 -14.90
CA ILE A 191 -15.10 -12.69 -16.24
C ILE A 191 -14.05 -12.09 -17.18
N ASP A 192 -13.98 -12.60 -18.42
CA ASP A 192 -13.12 -12.02 -19.45
C ASP A 192 -13.65 -10.62 -19.81
N ALA A 193 -12.76 -9.64 -19.91
CA ALA A 193 -13.11 -8.25 -20.16
C ALA A 193 -12.13 -7.56 -21.12
N ALA A 194 -12.63 -6.55 -21.84
CA ALA A 194 -11.81 -5.58 -22.54
C ALA A 194 -11.61 -4.34 -21.65
N ILE A 195 -10.36 -4.03 -21.35
CA ILE A 195 -9.95 -2.95 -20.46
C ILE A 195 -9.40 -1.82 -21.33
N LYS A 196 -10.03 -0.65 -21.25
CA LYS A 196 -9.57 0.53 -21.98
C LYS A 196 -8.74 1.39 -21.04
N MET A 197 -7.46 1.51 -21.35
CA MET A 197 -6.51 2.34 -20.62
C MET A 197 -6.28 3.63 -21.41
N LEU A 198 -6.51 4.76 -20.75
CA LEU A 198 -6.22 6.08 -21.32
C LEU A 198 -4.71 6.33 -21.25
N LYS A 199 -4.15 6.99 -22.27
CA LYS A 199 -2.76 7.45 -22.24
C LYS A 199 -2.68 8.87 -21.67
N GLY A 200 -1.69 9.11 -20.81
CA GLY A 200 -1.28 10.46 -20.39
C GLY A 200 -2.10 11.09 -19.26
N ILE A 201 -1.67 12.29 -18.85
CA ILE A 201 -2.34 13.11 -17.83
C ILE A 201 -3.54 13.78 -18.50
N MET A 202 -4.72 13.26 -18.26
CA MET A 202 -5.96 13.83 -18.79
C MET A 202 -6.48 14.94 -17.90
N THR A 203 -7.12 15.93 -18.52
CA THR A 203 -7.92 16.93 -17.81
C THR A 203 -9.17 16.27 -17.22
N LYS A 204 -9.77 16.91 -16.21
CA LYS A 204 -11.04 16.47 -15.62
C LYS A 204 -12.16 16.33 -16.66
N LYS A 205 -12.25 17.28 -17.60
CA LYS A 205 -13.27 17.27 -18.67
C LYS A 205 -13.13 16.06 -19.61
N GLU A 206 -11.92 15.68 -19.96
CA GLU A 206 -11.64 14.49 -20.79
C GLU A 206 -11.99 13.20 -20.04
N ARG A 207 -11.64 13.10 -18.75
CA ARG A 207 -12.06 11.98 -17.90
C ARG A 207 -13.58 11.85 -17.83
N THR A 208 -14.30 12.93 -17.54
CA THR A 208 -15.77 12.91 -17.45
C THR A 208 -16.41 12.51 -18.78
N THR A 209 -15.93 13.06 -19.90
CA THR A 209 -16.45 12.73 -21.24
C THR A 209 -16.22 11.26 -21.57
N PHE A 210 -15.04 10.74 -21.23
CA PHE A 210 -14.71 9.34 -21.42
C PHE A 210 -15.51 8.39 -20.52
N MET A 211 -15.70 8.74 -19.25
CA MET A 211 -16.52 7.96 -18.32
C MET A 211 -17.96 7.82 -18.82
N LYS A 212 -18.55 8.90 -19.36
CA LYS A 212 -19.89 8.86 -19.99
C LYS A 212 -19.98 7.86 -21.14
N VAL A 213 -18.92 7.75 -21.95
CA VAL A 213 -18.86 6.79 -23.07
C VAL A 213 -18.69 5.36 -22.53
N ILE A 214 -17.86 5.14 -21.51
CA ILE A 214 -17.66 3.81 -20.93
C ILE A 214 -18.94 3.21 -20.34
N PHE A 215 -19.75 4.00 -19.63
CA PHE A 215 -21.01 3.53 -19.06
C PHE A 215 -22.00 3.03 -20.12
N ALA A 216 -21.84 3.44 -21.38
CA ALA A 216 -22.64 2.94 -22.49
C ALA A 216 -22.14 1.58 -23.05
N TYR A 217 -20.88 1.17 -22.80
CA TYR A 217 -20.24 0.07 -23.54
C TYR A 217 -19.61 -1.06 -22.69
N HIS A 218 -19.86 -1.14 -21.37
CA HIS A 218 -19.31 -2.21 -20.50
C HIS A 218 -17.76 -2.32 -20.52
N ILE A 219 -17.06 -1.19 -20.68
CA ILE A 219 -15.60 -1.13 -20.72
C ILE A 219 -15.05 -0.84 -19.32
N ILE A 220 -13.96 -1.49 -18.92
CA ILE A 220 -13.40 -1.34 -17.57
C ILE A 220 -12.24 -0.34 -17.58
N TYR A 221 -12.25 0.61 -16.63
CA TYR A 221 -11.25 1.68 -16.48
C TYR A 221 -10.16 1.33 -15.47
N ILE A 222 -8.90 1.60 -15.84
CA ILE A 222 -7.74 1.64 -14.93
C ILE A 222 -6.93 2.90 -15.27
N LYS A 223 -6.69 3.74 -14.26
CA LYS A 223 -5.71 4.83 -14.34
C LYS A 223 -4.32 4.23 -14.12
N GLY A 224 -3.45 4.35 -15.12
CA GLY A 224 -2.02 4.04 -15.00
C GLY A 224 -1.25 5.13 -14.30
#